data_AF-A0A1K2FBK8-F1
#
_entry.id   AF-A0A1K2FBK8-F1
#
_cell.length_a   1.000
_cell.length_b   1.000
_cell.length_c   1.000
_cell.angle_alpha   90.00
_cell.angle_beta   90.00
_cell.angle_gamma   90.00
#
_symmetry.space_group_name_H-M   'P 1'
#
loop_
_entity.id
_entity.type
_entity.pdbx_description
1 polymer ?
#
loop_
_entity_poly.entity_id
_entity_poly.type
_entity_poly.pdbx_seq_one_letter_code
_entity_poly.pdbx_strand_id
1 'polypeptide(L)'
;MQVSHTRAAVSAAFADASLIAHAGLVPVMRLAERCGLPRLVREKVRLTGAKNGAGASADAKVTGIVGGMAAGADSIDDLDVLRHGAMSAVFEGVRAPSTLGTFLRSFTHGHALQLHAVHRRFLGELAAHTPLLPGSGEKAFI
;
A
#
# COMPACT_ATOMS: atom_id res chain seq x y z
N MET A 1 -24.83 -13.28 30.91
CA MET A 1 -23.39 -13.15 31.23
C MET A 1 -22.62 -13.24 29.92
N GLN A 2 -22.28 -12.10 29.32
CA GLN A 2 -21.50 -12.05 28.08
C GLN A 2 -20.03 -12.15 28.44
N VAL A 3 -19.31 -13.10 27.85
CA VAL A 3 -17.90 -13.33 28.15
C VAL A 3 -17.06 -12.51 27.17
N SER A 4 -16.45 -11.44 27.68
CA SER A 4 -15.58 -10.51 26.95
C SER A 4 -14.16 -11.09 26.83
N HIS A 5 -13.96 -12.09 25.99
CA HIS A 5 -12.60 -12.52 25.64
C HIS A 5 -12.30 -12.13 24.20
N THR A 6 -11.76 -10.93 24.02
CA THR A 6 -10.89 -10.65 22.87
C THR A 6 -9.70 -11.60 22.98
N ARG A 7 -9.41 -12.38 21.94
CA ARG A 7 -8.18 -13.20 21.87
C ARG A 7 -7.01 -12.30 22.28
N ALA A 8 -6.19 -12.75 23.23
CA ALA A 8 -4.95 -12.05 23.55
C ALA A 8 -4.19 -11.83 22.24
N ALA A 9 -3.77 -10.58 21.98
CA ALA A 9 -2.96 -10.28 20.82
C ALA A 9 -1.69 -11.13 20.89
N VAL A 10 -1.58 -12.11 19.98
CA VAL A 10 -0.38 -12.96 19.88
C VAL A 10 0.64 -12.14 19.08
N SER A 11 1.69 -11.69 19.75
CA SER A 11 2.82 -11.03 19.09
C SER A 11 3.93 -12.06 18.88
N ALA A 12 4.43 -12.13 17.65
CA ALA A 12 5.63 -12.88 17.30
C ALA A 12 6.77 -11.89 17.03
N ALA A 13 7.89 -12.05 17.71
CA ALA A 13 9.10 -11.29 17.46
C ALA A 13 10.20 -12.23 16.95
N PHE A 14 10.97 -11.78 15.97
CA PHE A 14 12.11 -12.52 15.44
C PHE A 14 13.34 -12.20 16.28
N ALA A 15 14.07 -13.22 16.73
CA ALA A 15 15.34 -13.04 17.43
C ALA A 15 16.49 -12.68 16.47
N ASP A 16 16.36 -13.04 15.18
CA ASP A 16 17.32 -12.69 14.14
C ASP A 16 16.97 -11.31 13.55
N ALA A 17 17.91 -10.36 13.70
CA ALA A 17 17.79 -9.00 13.22
C ALA A 17 17.78 -8.87 11.68
N SER A 18 18.06 -9.95 10.95
CA SER A 18 18.10 -10.01 9.48
C SER A 18 16.79 -10.52 8.87
N LEU A 19 15.85 -11.02 9.69
CA LEU A 19 14.67 -11.69 9.19
C LEU A 19 13.60 -10.68 8.73
N ILE A 20 13.22 -10.79 7.46
CA ILE A 20 12.22 -9.96 6.79
C ILE A 20 10.95 -10.79 6.55
N ALA A 21 9.91 -10.57 7.36
CA ALA A 21 8.67 -11.35 7.33
C ALA A 21 7.94 -11.29 5.97
N HIS A 22 8.01 -10.14 5.28
CA HIS A 22 7.32 -9.91 4.01
C HIS A 22 8.29 -9.58 2.87
N ALA A 23 9.40 -10.31 2.74
CA ALA A 23 10.40 -10.08 1.68
C ALA A 23 9.78 -10.12 0.26
N GLY A 24 8.74 -10.94 0.05
CA GLY A 24 7.98 -11.00 -1.20
C GLY A 24 7.23 -9.71 -1.56
N LEU A 25 7.06 -8.78 -0.61
CA LEU A 25 6.49 -7.47 -0.88
C LEU A 25 7.44 -6.59 -1.72
N VAL A 26 8.76 -6.80 -1.65
CA VAL A 26 9.74 -6.02 -2.40
C VAL A 26 9.48 -6.06 -3.91
N PRO A 27 9.40 -7.23 -4.58
CA PRO A 27 9.10 -7.28 -6.01
C PRO A 27 7.72 -6.71 -6.36
N VAL A 28 6.72 -6.87 -5.49
CA VAL A 28 5.36 -6.31 -5.68
C VAL A 28 5.42 -4.78 -5.72
N MET A 29 6.09 -4.16 -4.75
CA MET A 29 6.19 -2.70 -4.67
C MET A 29 7.10 -2.12 -5.74
N ARG A 30 8.15 -2.85 -6.16
CA ARG A 30 8.96 -2.50 -7.33
C ARG A 30 8.16 -2.51 -8.62
N LEU A 31 7.25 -3.49 -8.80
CA LEU A 31 6.33 -3.49 -9.94
C LEU A 31 5.37 -2.28 -9.88
N ALA A 32 4.81 -1.98 -8.71
CA ALA A 32 3.93 -0.82 -8.53
C ALA A 32 4.64 0.51 -8.82
N GLU A 33 5.91 0.64 -8.40
CA GLU A 33 6.77 1.78 -8.72
C GLU A 33 7.01 1.90 -10.23
N ARG A 34 7.39 0.80 -10.90
CA ARG A 34 7.59 0.75 -12.35
C ARG A 34 6.34 1.12 -13.13
N CYS A 35 5.17 0.67 -12.67
CA CYS A 35 3.87 1.02 -13.25
C CYS A 35 3.40 2.45 -12.86
N GLY A 36 4.23 3.20 -12.12
CA GLY A 36 4.03 4.62 -11.86
C GLY A 36 3.06 4.96 -10.72
N LEU A 37 2.74 4.03 -9.81
CA LEU A 37 1.80 4.29 -8.71
C LEU A 37 2.13 5.57 -7.91
N PRO A 38 3.38 5.77 -7.40
CA PRO A 38 3.69 6.96 -6.62
C PRO A 38 3.56 8.26 -7.44
N ARG A 39 3.95 8.21 -8.72
CA ARG A 39 3.82 9.33 -9.66
C ARG A 39 2.35 9.69 -9.90
N LEU A 40 1.50 8.70 -10.18
CA LEU A 40 0.07 8.91 -10.42
C LEU A 40 -0.63 9.50 -9.19
N VAL A 41 -0.30 9.01 -7.98
CA VAL A 41 -0.80 9.60 -6.73
C VAL A 41 -0.32 11.03 -6.59
N ARG A 42 0.97 11.30 -6.81
CA ARG A 42 1.54 12.65 -6.78
C ARG A 42 0.89 13.56 -7.82
N GLU A 43 0.37 13.07 -8.93
CA GLU A 43 -0.31 13.90 -9.93
C GLU A 43 -1.77 14.19 -9.58
N LYS A 44 -2.49 13.20 -9.04
CA LYS A 44 -3.96 13.22 -8.95
C LYS A 44 -4.52 13.47 -7.56
N VAL A 45 -3.78 13.16 -6.50
CA VAL A 45 -4.26 13.27 -5.12
C VAL A 45 -3.82 14.59 -4.51
N ARG A 46 -4.79 15.45 -4.18
CA ARG A 46 -4.56 16.79 -3.64
C ARG A 46 -5.50 17.04 -2.46
N LEU A 47 -4.93 17.17 -1.27
CA LEU A 47 -5.64 17.52 -0.04
C LEU A 47 -5.30 18.97 0.33
N THR A 48 -5.82 19.94 -0.44
CA THR A 48 -5.49 21.37 -0.30
C THR A 48 -6.06 22.03 0.96
N GLY A 49 -6.98 21.36 1.67
CA GLY A 49 -7.63 21.89 2.89
C GLY A 49 -7.13 21.29 4.22
N ALA A 50 -6.16 20.38 4.20
CA ALA A 50 -5.72 19.69 5.41
C ALA A 50 -4.77 20.55 6.27
N LYS A 51 -5.22 20.98 7.46
CA LYS A 51 -4.46 21.87 8.36
C LYS A 51 -3.29 21.20 9.11
N ASN A 52 -3.24 19.87 9.15
CA ASN A 52 -2.35 19.06 10.00
C ASN A 52 -1.26 18.32 9.20
N GLY A 53 -0.92 18.80 7.99
CA GLY A 53 0.05 18.12 7.13
C GLY A 53 -0.45 16.77 6.60
N ALA A 54 -1.73 16.42 6.77
CA ALA A 54 -2.28 15.17 6.23
C ALA A 54 -2.09 15.09 4.71
N GLY A 55 -2.16 16.20 3.98
CA GLY A 55 -1.91 16.23 2.53
C GLY A 55 -0.45 16.06 2.09
N ALA A 56 0.52 16.15 3.00
CA ALA A 56 1.93 16.01 2.65
C ALA A 56 2.27 14.56 2.29
N SER A 57 3.12 14.37 1.28
CA SER A 57 3.61 13.05 0.85
C SER A 57 2.48 12.03 0.62
N ALA A 58 1.40 12.45 -0.04
CA ALA A 58 0.26 11.58 -0.34
C ALA A 58 0.68 10.32 -1.11
N ASP A 59 1.67 10.45 -1.99
CA ASP A 59 2.31 9.35 -2.72
C ASP A 59 2.87 8.29 -1.77
N ALA A 60 3.69 8.69 -0.79
CA ALA A 60 4.27 7.76 0.18
C ALA A 60 3.19 7.13 1.08
N LYS A 61 2.17 7.89 1.48
CA LYS A 61 1.07 7.40 2.33
C LYS A 61 0.19 6.39 1.60
N VAL A 62 -0.23 6.70 0.37
CA VAL A 62 -1.02 5.76 -0.46
C VAL A 62 -0.21 4.52 -0.79
N THR A 63 1.05 4.68 -1.19
CA THR A 63 1.94 3.54 -1.52
C THR A 63 2.18 2.67 -0.29
N GLY A 64 2.35 3.27 0.90
CA GLY A 64 2.45 2.54 2.16
C GLY A 64 1.17 1.77 2.51
N ILE A 65 -0.02 2.36 2.32
CA ILE A 65 -1.28 1.65 2.54
C ILE A 65 -1.42 0.47 1.58
N VAL A 66 -1.14 0.66 0.28
CA VAL A 66 -1.18 -0.43 -0.71
C VAL A 66 -0.19 -1.54 -0.34
N GLY A 67 1.03 -1.18 0.11
CA GLY A 67 2.01 -2.14 0.58
C GLY A 67 1.54 -2.93 1.80
N GLY A 68 0.91 -2.26 2.77
CA GLY A 68 0.33 -2.91 3.95
C GLY A 68 -0.80 -3.87 3.57
N MET A 69 -1.71 -3.45 2.69
CA MET A 69 -2.79 -4.31 2.18
C MET A 69 -2.23 -5.54 1.45
N ALA A 70 -1.18 -5.38 0.65
CA ALA A 70 -0.50 -6.51 -0.01
C ALA A 70 0.24 -7.43 0.99
N ALA A 71 0.64 -6.91 2.15
CA ALA A 71 1.20 -7.70 3.25
C ALA A 71 0.11 -8.35 4.14
N GLY A 72 -1.18 -8.08 3.88
CA GLY A 72 -2.30 -8.66 4.62
C GLY A 72 -2.93 -7.76 5.68
N ALA A 73 -2.59 -6.48 5.75
CA ALA A 73 -3.24 -5.53 6.66
C ALA A 73 -4.70 -5.31 6.23
N ASP A 74 -5.65 -5.62 7.12
CA ASP A 74 -7.08 -5.40 6.91
C ASP A 74 -7.62 -4.18 7.70
N SER A 75 -6.86 -3.73 8.70
CA SER A 75 -7.15 -2.53 9.47
C SER A 75 -6.00 -1.49 9.40
N ILE A 76 -6.27 -0.28 9.89
CA ILE A 76 -5.24 0.77 9.97
C ILE A 76 -4.12 0.36 10.93
N ASP A 77 -4.47 -0.34 12.02
CA ASP A 77 -3.50 -0.75 13.03
C ASP A 77 -2.55 -1.83 12.48
N ASP A 78 -3.03 -2.68 11.59
CA ASP A 78 -2.19 -3.72 10.94
C ASP A 78 -1.17 -3.15 9.96
N LEU A 79 -1.27 -1.87 9.57
CA LEU A 79 -0.26 -1.22 8.71
C LEU A 79 1.12 -1.12 9.39
N ASP A 80 1.21 -1.36 10.71
CA ASP A 80 2.48 -1.47 11.41
C ASP A 80 3.30 -2.70 10.94
N VAL A 81 2.68 -3.66 10.24
CA VAL A 81 3.38 -4.79 9.60
C VAL A 81 4.55 -4.36 8.72
N LEU A 82 4.47 -3.17 8.11
CA LEU A 82 5.55 -2.59 7.29
C LEU A 82 6.74 -2.07 8.10
N ARG A 83 6.61 -2.03 9.42
CA ARG A 83 7.60 -1.54 10.38
C ARG A 83 8.13 -2.66 11.29
N HIS A 84 7.67 -3.91 11.09
CA HIS A 84 8.08 -5.05 11.90
C HIS A 84 9.41 -5.66 11.46
N GLY A 85 10.18 -6.16 12.42
CA GLY A 85 11.45 -6.85 12.17
C GLY A 85 12.42 -6.02 11.31
N ALA A 86 13.07 -6.67 10.35
CA ALA A 86 14.05 -6.04 9.46
C ALA A 86 13.43 -5.32 8.24
N MET A 87 12.12 -5.03 8.23
CA MET A 87 11.45 -4.37 7.09
C MET A 87 12.06 -3.00 6.74
N SER A 88 12.60 -2.28 7.72
CA SER A 88 13.29 -0.99 7.49
C SER A 88 14.56 -1.11 6.65
N ALA A 89 15.16 -2.30 6.51
CA ALA A 89 16.30 -2.55 5.65
C ALA A 89 15.94 -2.57 4.15
N VAL A 90 14.66 -2.78 3.82
CA VAL A 90 14.17 -2.89 2.43
C VAL A 90 13.07 -1.89 2.08
N PHE A 91 12.42 -1.30 3.08
CA PHE A 91 11.40 -0.26 2.92
C PHE A 91 11.73 0.96 3.76
N GLU A 92 11.97 2.08 3.08
CA GLU A 92 12.21 3.38 3.70
C GLU A 92 10.96 4.27 3.67
N GLY A 93 10.91 5.26 4.55
CA GLY A 93 9.84 6.28 4.54
C GLY A 93 8.45 5.77 4.96
N VAL A 94 8.36 4.57 5.52
CA VAL A 94 7.12 3.99 6.04
C VAL A 94 6.53 4.85 7.15
N ARG A 95 5.23 5.15 7.06
CA ARG A 95 4.53 6.00 8.03
C ARG A 95 3.85 5.15 9.09
N ALA A 96 3.84 5.63 10.32
CA ALA A 96 3.12 4.96 11.41
C ALA A 96 1.61 4.90 11.10
N PRO A 97 0.89 3.86 11.59
CA PRO A 97 -0.57 3.75 11.48
C PRO A 97 -1.31 5.05 11.81
N SER A 98 -0.92 5.75 12.88
CA SER A 98 -1.53 7.02 13.30
C SER A 98 -1.39 8.15 12.25
N THR A 99 -0.28 8.17 11.51
CA THR A 99 -0.03 9.11 10.42
C THR A 99 -0.91 8.79 9.21
N LEU A 100 -1.04 7.50 8.87
CA LEU A 100 -1.91 7.02 7.79
C LEU A 100 -3.38 7.23 8.12
N GLY A 101 -3.80 6.97 9.36
CA GLY A 101 -5.15 7.27 9.83
C GLY A 101 -5.47 8.76 9.79
N THR A 102 -4.51 9.63 10.11
CA THR A 102 -4.71 11.09 10.00
C THR A 102 -4.88 11.53 8.55
N PHE A 103 -4.16 10.90 7.62
CA PHE A 103 -4.34 11.10 6.18
C PHE A 103 -5.74 10.67 5.72
N LEU A 104 -6.16 9.45 6.05
CA LEU A 104 -7.45 8.90 5.66
C LEU A 104 -8.62 9.67 6.27
N ARG A 105 -8.53 10.10 7.54
CA ARG A 105 -9.56 10.95 8.18
C ARG A 105 -9.73 12.31 7.51
N SER A 106 -8.76 12.76 6.73
CA SER A 106 -8.86 14.02 5.97
C SER A 106 -9.57 13.85 4.63
N PHE A 107 -9.96 12.61 4.28
CA PHE A 107 -10.62 12.33 3.01
C PHE A 107 -12.07 12.79 3.01
N THR A 108 -12.52 13.13 1.82
CA THR A 108 -13.91 13.45 1.48
C THR A 108 -14.25 12.61 0.26
N HIS A 109 -15.50 12.64 -0.18
CA HIS A 109 -15.90 11.92 -1.40
C HIS A 109 -15.03 12.30 -2.61
N GLY A 110 -14.67 13.58 -2.76
CA GLY A 110 -13.79 14.04 -3.84
C GLY A 110 -12.39 13.40 -3.82
N HIS A 111 -11.83 13.17 -2.64
CA HIS A 111 -10.53 12.49 -2.50
C HIS A 111 -10.62 11.00 -2.88
N ALA A 112 -11.75 10.34 -2.58
CA ALA A 112 -11.98 8.96 -3.04
C ALA A 112 -12.08 8.90 -4.58
N LEU A 113 -12.72 9.89 -5.22
CA LEU A 113 -12.74 10.00 -6.68
C LEU A 113 -11.36 10.27 -7.29
N GLN A 114 -10.51 11.06 -6.62
CA GLN A 114 -9.11 11.25 -7.03
C GLN A 114 -8.33 9.92 -6.98
N LEU A 115 -8.50 9.12 -5.92
CA LEU A 115 -7.91 7.78 -5.85
C LEU A 115 -8.48 6.84 -6.93
N HIS A 116 -9.76 6.93 -7.23
CA HIS A 116 -10.35 6.15 -8.31
C HIS A 116 -9.72 6.49 -9.67
N ALA A 117 -9.42 7.77 -9.93
CA ALA A 117 -8.69 8.18 -11.13
C ALA A 117 -7.27 7.60 -11.17
N VAL A 118 -6.57 7.56 -10.03
CA VAL A 118 -5.28 6.86 -9.91
C VAL A 118 -5.44 5.37 -10.25
N HIS A 119 -6.39 4.69 -9.62
CA HIS A 119 -6.64 3.26 -9.81
C HIS A 119 -6.91 2.93 -11.28
N ARG A 120 -7.80 3.68 -11.96
CA ARG A 120 -8.09 3.46 -13.38
C ARG A 120 -6.86 3.59 -14.27
N ARG A 121 -6.02 4.61 -14.04
CA ARG A 121 -4.80 4.78 -14.83
C ARG A 121 -3.77 3.71 -14.50
N PHE A 122 -3.57 3.43 -13.22
CA PHE A 122 -2.62 2.44 -12.73
C PHE A 122 -2.93 1.03 -13.25
N LEU A 123 -4.21 0.64 -13.31
CA LEU A 123 -4.62 -0.64 -13.88
C LEU A 123 -4.19 -0.79 -15.35
N GLY A 124 -4.34 0.27 -16.15
CA GLY A 124 -3.86 0.30 -17.53
C GLY A 124 -2.33 0.17 -17.63
N GLU A 125 -1.60 0.89 -16.79
CA GLU A 125 -0.13 0.78 -16.72
C GLU A 125 0.30 -0.64 -16.29
N LEU A 126 -0.37 -1.23 -15.29
CA LEU A 126 -0.08 -2.57 -14.82
C LEU A 126 -0.28 -3.61 -15.93
N ALA A 127 -1.41 -3.57 -16.64
CA ALA A 127 -1.70 -4.45 -17.75
C ALA A 127 -0.64 -4.36 -18.86
N ALA A 128 -0.11 -3.17 -19.15
CA ALA A 128 0.96 -2.98 -20.12
C ALA A 128 2.31 -3.56 -19.67
N HIS A 129 2.58 -3.59 -18.36
CA HIS A 129 3.84 -4.09 -17.79
C HIS A 129 3.80 -5.57 -17.38
N THR A 130 2.61 -6.18 -17.31
CA THR A 130 2.43 -7.60 -16.98
C THR A 130 1.61 -8.29 -18.08
N PRO A 131 2.22 -8.70 -19.20
CA PRO A 131 1.52 -9.45 -20.24
C PRO A 131 1.15 -10.84 -19.69
N LEU A 132 -0.07 -10.96 -19.15
CA LEU A 132 -0.57 -12.19 -18.52
C LEU A 132 -0.76 -13.33 -19.55
N LEU A 133 -0.95 -12.99 -20.83
CA LEU A 133 -1.10 -13.93 -21.94
C LEU A 133 -0.24 -13.48 -23.13
N PRO A 134 1.07 -13.78 -23.12
CA PRO A 134 1.92 -13.57 -24.28
C PRO A 134 1.34 -14.36 -25.47
N GLY A 135 1.19 -13.74 -26.63
CA GLY A 135 0.62 -14.40 -27.81
C GLY A 135 -0.92 -14.50 -27.83
N SER A 136 -1.64 -13.84 -26.92
CA SER A 136 -3.12 -13.78 -26.97
C SER A 136 -3.71 -13.14 -28.24
N GLY A 137 -2.92 -12.33 -28.95
CA GLY A 137 -3.27 -11.80 -30.28
C GLY A 137 -2.91 -12.74 -31.43
N GLU A 138 -2.20 -13.84 -31.16
CA GLU A 138 -1.78 -14.82 -32.15
C GLU A 138 -2.78 -15.98 -32.19
N LYS A 139 -3.25 -16.34 -33.38
CA LYS A 139 -4.10 -17.51 -33.57
C LYS A 139 -3.19 -18.74 -33.71
N ALA A 140 -3.30 -19.69 -32.79
CA ALA A 140 -2.70 -21.02 -32.95
C ALA A 140 -3.70 -21.93 -33.70
N PHE A 141 -3.24 -22.57 -34.78
CA PHE A 141 -3.97 -23.65 -35.45
C PHE A 141 -3.41 -24.99 -34.93
N ILE A 142 -4.30 -25.92 -34.56
CA ILE A 142 -3.97 -27.32 -34.23
C ILE A 142 -4.31 -28.17 -35.45
#